data_AF-A0A7W9PLH8-F1
#
_entry.id   AF-A0A7W9PLH8-F1
#
_cell.length_a   1.000
_cell.length_b   1.000
_cell.length_c   1.000
_cell.angle_alpha   90.00
_cell.angle_beta   90.00
_cell.angle_gamma   90.00
#
_symmetry.space_group_name_H-M   'P 1'
#
loop_
_entity.id
_entity.type
_entity.pdbx_description
1 polymer ?
#
loop_
_entity_poly.entity_id
_entity_poly.type
_entity_poly.pdbx_seq_one_letter_code
_entity_poly.pdbx_strand_id
1 'polypeptide(L)'
;MEKFETLWKYLPSFPEGDTPFPGWIMPRLRATFALPGMTKVGAGNIELAYDGMPTYEYRGDRELVIPPVLLGYFDQAEAAKPILDAMIERHGTAKPYQANIIDPFDHAFFALGAEGITRHYESFRAPALAEISAIHALFGGDVVFQLESPARMVALESIASDSERAARAAEMGSDIAEFVRRMPEGAQVTMHICRGDWEHTTWSKRIDGYEPLVLLANEIVAAWPSGRVLRGIHIPLAGADVLPIADEADAEIYRPLEQLTTEVPVYAGIVHEQATPERILTALAHARRYYPQPFGGLGTSCGMARMSEPEMDRALGLLAELAARVGTAEPAALPG
;
A
#
# COMPACT_ATOMS: atom_id res chain seq x y z
N MET A 1 -13.73 -18.82 -4.35
CA MET A 1 -13.88 -18.72 -5.81
C MET A 1 -14.73 -17.52 -6.22
N GLU A 2 -15.96 -17.36 -5.75
CA GLU A 2 -16.83 -16.22 -6.14
C GLU A 2 -16.19 -14.83 -5.93
N LYS A 3 -15.55 -14.59 -4.79
CA LYS A 3 -14.80 -13.34 -4.55
C LYS A 3 -13.68 -13.12 -5.58
N PHE A 4 -12.97 -14.18 -5.99
CA PHE A 4 -11.93 -14.10 -7.01
C PHE A 4 -12.48 -13.81 -8.41
N GLU A 5 -13.72 -14.22 -8.72
CA GLU A 5 -14.39 -13.84 -9.99
C GLU A 5 -14.61 -12.33 -10.08
N THR A 6 -15.08 -11.72 -8.99
CA THR A 6 -15.27 -10.27 -8.92
C THR A 6 -13.94 -9.54 -9.05
N LEU A 7 -12.92 -9.94 -8.28
CA LEU A 7 -11.58 -9.36 -8.38
C LEU A 7 -11.01 -9.52 -9.79
N TRP A 8 -11.16 -10.70 -10.39
CA TRP A 8 -10.72 -10.97 -11.76
C TRP A 8 -11.42 -10.09 -12.78
N LYS A 9 -12.68 -9.72 -12.60
CA LYS A 9 -13.37 -8.84 -13.55
C LYS A 9 -12.82 -7.41 -13.54
N TYR A 10 -12.46 -6.90 -12.37
CA TYR A 10 -12.23 -5.45 -12.19
C TYR A 10 -10.77 -5.05 -11.98
N LEU A 11 -9.93 -5.94 -11.43
CA LEU A 11 -8.55 -5.58 -11.09
C LEU A 11 -7.59 -5.88 -12.23
N PRO A 12 -6.61 -5.02 -12.51
CA PRO A 12 -5.61 -5.25 -13.56
C PRO A 12 -4.60 -6.36 -13.21
N SER A 13 -4.54 -6.74 -11.95
CA SER A 13 -3.69 -7.78 -11.35
C SER A 13 -4.53 -8.68 -10.45
N PHE A 14 -4.02 -9.88 -10.14
CA PHE A 14 -4.67 -10.82 -9.22
C PHE A 14 -4.08 -10.69 -7.81
N PRO A 15 -4.76 -10.04 -6.85
CA PRO A 15 -4.27 -9.95 -5.48
C PRO A 15 -4.47 -11.26 -4.73
N GLU A 16 -3.52 -11.59 -3.86
CA GLU A 16 -3.57 -12.77 -2.98
C GLU A 16 -4.62 -12.67 -1.85
N GLY A 17 -5.05 -11.44 -1.56
CA GLY A 17 -6.09 -11.11 -0.58
C GLY A 17 -5.73 -11.43 0.87
N ASP A 18 -4.45 -11.66 1.18
CA ASP A 18 -3.95 -12.14 2.48
C ASP A 18 -4.64 -13.42 2.98
N THR A 19 -5.26 -14.18 2.09
CA THR A 19 -6.14 -15.30 2.44
C THR A 19 -5.49 -16.39 3.30
N PRO A 20 -4.24 -16.84 3.02
CA PRO A 20 -3.61 -17.87 3.83
C PRO A 20 -3.04 -17.33 5.16
N PHE A 21 -2.80 -16.02 5.27
CA PHE A 21 -2.25 -15.37 6.47
C PHE A 21 -2.96 -14.03 6.70
N PRO A 22 -4.18 -14.05 7.25
CA PRO A 22 -4.98 -12.84 7.38
C PRO A 22 -4.34 -11.85 8.36
N GLY A 23 -4.43 -10.57 7.99
CA GLY A 23 -3.88 -9.45 8.74
C GLY A 23 -2.60 -8.94 8.11
N TRP A 24 -2.64 -7.70 7.62
CA TRP A 24 -1.57 -7.01 6.89
C TRP A 24 -0.17 -7.24 7.50
N ILE A 25 0.11 -6.64 8.66
CA ILE A 25 1.44 -6.72 9.30
C ILE A 25 1.47 -7.67 10.52
N MET A 26 0.31 -8.09 10.97
CA MET A 26 0.13 -8.71 12.28
C MET A 26 0.81 -10.07 12.43
N PRO A 27 0.67 -11.05 11.51
CA PRO A 27 1.38 -12.31 11.60
C PRO A 27 2.90 -12.12 11.64
N ARG A 28 3.40 -11.16 10.85
CA ARG A 28 4.84 -10.85 10.71
C ARG A 28 5.42 -10.24 11.98
N LEU A 29 4.68 -9.34 12.63
CA LEU A 29 5.09 -8.79 13.93
C LEU A 29 5.07 -9.85 15.01
N ARG A 30 4.04 -10.70 15.07
CA ARG A 30 4.01 -11.82 16.04
C ARG A 30 5.21 -12.75 15.86
N ALA A 31 5.57 -13.09 14.61
CA ALA A 31 6.76 -13.89 14.31
C ALA A 31 8.05 -13.16 14.71
N THR A 32 8.14 -11.86 14.44
CA THR A 32 9.30 -11.03 14.80
C THR A 32 9.47 -10.95 16.32
N PHE A 33 8.40 -10.71 17.06
CA PHE A 33 8.41 -10.63 18.53
C PHE A 33 8.74 -11.95 19.21
N ALA A 34 8.54 -13.08 18.53
CA ALA A 34 8.92 -14.40 19.03
C ALA A 34 10.43 -14.71 18.84
N LEU A 35 11.20 -13.84 18.18
CA LEU A 35 12.62 -14.06 17.95
C LEU A 35 13.44 -13.99 19.27
N PRO A 36 14.50 -14.81 19.40
CA PRO A 36 15.43 -14.71 20.51
C PRO A 36 16.03 -13.30 20.63
N GLY A 37 16.05 -12.75 21.85
CA GLY A 37 16.56 -11.41 22.14
C GLY A 37 15.49 -10.31 22.10
N MET A 38 14.30 -10.59 21.58
CA MET A 38 13.16 -9.65 21.68
C MET A 38 12.65 -9.60 23.12
N THR A 39 12.60 -8.39 23.68
CA THR A 39 12.11 -8.13 25.03
C THR A 39 10.97 -7.14 24.97
N LYS A 40 9.80 -7.52 25.48
CA LYS A 40 8.67 -6.59 25.64
C LYS A 40 9.01 -5.60 26.76
N VAL A 41 9.03 -4.31 26.44
CA VAL A 41 9.34 -3.23 27.39
C VAL A 41 8.17 -2.29 27.65
N GLY A 42 7.19 -2.24 26.74
CA GLY A 42 5.96 -1.49 26.90
C GLY A 42 4.77 -2.40 27.18
N ALA A 43 3.85 -1.94 28.04
CA ALA A 43 2.52 -2.53 28.13
C ALA A 43 1.80 -2.35 26.78
N GLY A 44 0.85 -3.23 26.48
CA GLY A 44 0.13 -3.21 25.22
C GLY A 44 -0.29 -4.61 24.80
N ASN A 45 -1.20 -4.67 23.85
CA ASN A 45 -1.68 -5.88 23.23
C ASN A 45 -1.69 -5.63 21.72
N ILE A 46 -1.01 -6.51 21.00
CA ILE A 46 -0.90 -6.40 19.54
C ILE A 46 -2.29 -6.47 18.90
N GLU A 47 -3.29 -7.06 19.56
CA GLU A 47 -4.68 -7.10 19.08
C GLU A 47 -5.46 -5.78 19.27
N LEU A 48 -4.89 -4.75 19.93
CA LEU A 48 -5.58 -3.51 20.27
C LEU A 48 -5.14 -2.33 19.38
N ALA A 49 -5.39 -2.41 18.07
CA ALA A 49 -5.17 -1.32 17.09
C ALA A 49 -3.82 -0.56 17.28
N TYR A 50 -3.73 0.68 16.81
CA TYR A 50 -2.49 1.46 16.91
C TYR A 50 -2.13 1.91 18.33
N ASP A 51 -3.10 2.43 19.09
CA ASP A 51 -2.86 3.00 20.43
C ASP A 51 -2.51 1.94 21.50
N GLY A 52 -2.75 0.67 21.21
CA GLY A 52 -2.50 -0.45 22.12
C GLY A 52 -1.27 -1.30 21.76
N MET A 53 -0.52 -0.93 20.71
CA MET A 53 0.62 -1.71 20.25
C MET A 53 1.69 -1.88 21.34
N PRO A 54 2.13 -3.12 21.64
CA PRO A 54 3.20 -3.36 22.59
C PRO A 54 4.53 -2.85 22.05
N THR A 55 5.35 -2.26 22.93
CA THR A 55 6.72 -1.86 22.57
C THR A 55 7.71 -2.98 22.89
N TYR A 56 8.61 -3.25 21.94
CA TYR A 56 9.70 -4.21 22.08
C TYR A 56 11.06 -3.54 21.87
N GLU A 57 12.07 -4.11 22.51
CA GLU A 57 13.48 -3.84 22.27
C GLU A 57 14.17 -5.14 21.88
N TYR A 58 15.23 -5.03 21.08
CA TYR A 58 16.14 -6.14 20.84
C TYR A 58 17.36 -6.03 21.75
N ARG A 59 17.59 -7.04 22.60
CA ARG A 59 18.67 -7.09 23.59
C ARG A 59 19.66 -8.24 23.35
N GLY A 60 19.83 -8.65 22.09
CA GLY A 60 20.78 -9.70 21.74
C GLY A 60 22.23 -9.20 21.66
N ASP A 61 23.17 -10.09 21.94
CA ASP A 61 24.62 -9.83 21.84
C ASP A 61 25.14 -9.83 20.38
N ARG A 62 24.25 -10.05 19.41
CA ARG A 62 24.55 -10.15 17.98
C ARG A 62 23.57 -9.27 17.21
N GLU A 63 23.80 -9.10 15.91
CA GLU A 63 22.84 -8.44 15.04
C GLU A 63 21.50 -9.20 15.03
N LEU A 64 20.39 -8.47 14.99
CA LEU A 64 19.07 -9.06 14.79
C LEU A 64 19.04 -9.73 13.41
N VAL A 65 18.72 -11.02 13.38
CA VAL A 65 18.55 -11.77 12.13
C VAL A 65 17.10 -12.22 12.06
N ILE A 66 16.38 -11.73 11.04
CA ILE A 66 15.04 -12.18 10.71
C ILE A 66 15.17 -13.17 9.55
N PRO A 67 14.88 -14.48 9.75
CA PRO A 67 14.84 -15.45 8.67
C PRO A 67 13.81 -15.03 7.61
N PRO A 68 14.11 -15.16 6.29
CA PRO A 68 13.17 -14.82 5.22
C PRO A 68 11.79 -15.41 5.44
N VAL A 69 11.71 -16.72 5.65
CA VAL A 69 10.47 -17.51 5.87
C VAL A 69 9.55 -16.97 6.97
N LEU A 70 10.04 -16.14 7.90
CA LEU A 70 9.19 -15.53 8.92
C LEU A 70 8.32 -14.38 8.39
N LEU A 71 8.65 -13.82 7.22
CA LEU A 71 7.85 -12.77 6.59
C LEU A 71 6.63 -13.35 5.88
N GLY A 72 6.72 -14.58 5.37
CA GLY A 72 5.61 -15.37 4.85
C GLY A 72 5.03 -14.85 3.53
N TYR A 73 5.67 -13.89 2.85
CA TYR A 73 5.25 -13.44 1.51
C TYR A 73 5.39 -14.57 0.50
N PHE A 74 6.48 -15.34 0.58
CA PHE A 74 6.68 -16.47 -0.34
C PHE A 74 5.62 -17.56 -0.15
N ASP A 75 5.30 -17.91 1.09
CA ASP A 75 4.27 -18.89 1.41
C ASP A 75 2.88 -18.44 0.91
N GLN A 76 2.57 -17.14 1.01
CA GLN A 76 1.35 -16.57 0.43
C GLN A 76 1.33 -16.74 -1.10
N ALA A 77 2.44 -16.41 -1.76
CA ALA A 77 2.62 -16.55 -3.21
C ALA A 77 2.49 -18.00 -3.70
N GLU A 78 3.10 -18.94 -3.00
CA GLU A 78 3.02 -20.37 -3.32
C GLU A 78 1.58 -20.87 -3.20
N ALA A 79 0.86 -20.46 -2.15
CA ALA A 79 -0.54 -20.82 -1.94
C ALA A 79 -1.49 -20.18 -2.98
N ALA A 80 -1.19 -18.96 -3.45
CA ALA A 80 -2.01 -18.25 -4.42
C ALA A 80 -1.81 -18.73 -5.86
N LYS A 81 -0.62 -19.23 -6.21
CA LYS A 81 -0.30 -19.69 -7.57
C LYS A 81 -1.32 -20.68 -8.17
N PRO A 82 -1.70 -21.80 -7.53
CA PRO A 82 -2.68 -22.72 -8.12
C PRO A 82 -4.07 -22.08 -8.31
N ILE A 83 -4.42 -21.06 -7.50
CA ILE A 83 -5.68 -20.33 -7.65
C ILE A 83 -5.60 -19.43 -8.89
N LEU A 84 -4.50 -18.69 -9.06
CA LEU A 84 -4.26 -17.87 -10.25
C LEU A 84 -4.28 -18.71 -11.53
N ASP A 85 -3.57 -19.84 -11.54
CA ASP A 85 -3.53 -20.74 -12.70
C ASP A 85 -4.94 -21.23 -13.09
N ALA A 86 -5.78 -21.58 -12.10
CA ALA A 86 -7.17 -21.97 -12.33
C ALA A 86 -8.05 -20.81 -12.86
N MET A 87 -7.80 -19.57 -12.41
CA MET A 87 -8.51 -18.39 -12.92
C MET A 87 -8.12 -18.07 -14.37
N ILE A 88 -6.84 -18.21 -14.71
CA ILE A 88 -6.34 -18.06 -16.08
C ILE A 88 -7.00 -19.07 -17.01
N GLU A 89 -7.00 -20.35 -16.63
CA GLU A 89 -7.64 -21.42 -17.40
C GLU A 89 -9.14 -21.14 -17.63
N ARG A 90 -9.84 -20.72 -16.57
CA ARG A 90 -11.28 -20.46 -16.61
C ARG A 90 -11.67 -19.27 -17.51
N HIS A 91 -10.88 -18.20 -17.50
CA HIS A 91 -11.20 -16.95 -18.19
C HIS A 91 -10.51 -16.80 -19.55
N GLY A 92 -9.56 -17.68 -19.87
CA GLY A 92 -8.79 -17.62 -21.12
C GLY A 92 -7.95 -16.35 -21.28
N THR A 93 -7.71 -15.62 -20.19
CA THR A 93 -6.92 -14.39 -20.14
C THR A 93 -5.92 -14.49 -18.99
N ALA A 94 -4.78 -13.81 -19.10
CA ALA A 94 -3.77 -13.78 -18.04
C ALA A 94 -3.78 -12.44 -17.30
N LYS A 95 -3.51 -12.47 -16.00
CA LYS A 95 -3.26 -11.30 -15.17
C LYS A 95 -2.01 -11.55 -14.32
N PRO A 96 -1.14 -10.54 -14.14
CA PRO A 96 0.01 -10.69 -13.26
C PRO A 96 -0.46 -10.98 -11.84
N TYR A 97 0.32 -11.78 -11.13
CA TYR A 97 0.15 -11.91 -9.69
C TYR A 97 0.45 -10.58 -9.00
N GLN A 98 -0.32 -10.21 -7.98
CA GLN A 98 0.02 -9.08 -7.11
C GLN A 98 0.39 -9.59 -5.72
N ALA A 99 1.66 -9.38 -5.35
CA ALA A 99 2.21 -9.67 -4.03
C ALA A 99 2.20 -8.40 -3.18
N ASN A 100 1.58 -8.45 -2.00
CA ASN A 100 1.59 -7.32 -1.08
C ASN A 100 2.80 -7.41 -0.16
N ILE A 101 3.72 -6.45 -0.30
CA ILE A 101 4.96 -6.39 0.46
C ILE A 101 4.88 -5.22 1.42
N ILE A 102 5.19 -5.46 2.68
CA ILE A 102 5.31 -4.39 3.67
C ILE A 102 6.67 -3.75 3.48
N ASP A 103 6.73 -2.43 3.40
CA ASP A 103 8.01 -1.73 3.40
C ASP A 103 8.82 -2.17 4.63
N PRO A 104 10.08 -2.61 4.48
CA PRO A 104 10.93 -2.95 5.62
C PRO A 104 11.04 -1.80 6.64
N PHE A 105 10.83 -0.55 6.22
CA PHE A 105 10.81 0.62 7.11
C PHE A 105 9.63 0.52 8.07
N ASP A 106 8.44 0.24 7.52
CA ASP A 106 7.22 0.04 8.28
C ASP A 106 7.38 -1.15 9.23
N HIS A 107 7.89 -2.29 8.73
CA HIS A 107 8.10 -3.46 9.59
C HIS A 107 9.08 -3.17 10.73
N ALA A 108 10.21 -2.50 10.45
CA ALA A 108 11.16 -2.09 11.48
C ALA A 108 10.54 -1.12 12.50
N PHE A 109 9.78 -0.14 12.02
CA PHE A 109 9.08 0.84 12.84
C PHE A 109 8.04 0.19 13.75
N PHE A 110 7.21 -0.71 13.23
CA PHE A 110 6.19 -1.39 14.04
C PHE A 110 6.75 -2.41 15.00
N ALA A 111 7.92 -2.99 14.69
CA ALA A 111 8.56 -3.94 15.59
C ALA A 111 9.32 -3.23 16.73
N LEU A 112 10.10 -2.21 16.41
CA LEU A 112 11.14 -1.65 17.31
C LEU A 112 11.16 -0.12 17.35
N GLY A 113 10.16 0.55 16.75
CA GLY A 113 10.10 2.01 16.66
C GLY A 113 11.26 2.61 15.85
N ALA A 114 11.65 3.83 16.21
CA ALA A 114 12.76 4.54 15.55
C ALA A 114 14.12 3.82 15.69
N GLU A 115 14.32 3.04 16.76
CA GLU A 115 15.52 2.22 16.92
C GLU A 115 15.58 1.11 15.87
N GLY A 116 14.43 0.52 15.54
CA GLY A 116 14.32 -0.44 14.43
C GLY A 116 14.86 0.11 13.13
N ILE A 117 14.43 1.32 12.75
CA ILE A 117 14.87 1.98 11.52
C ILE A 117 16.36 2.34 11.59
N THR A 118 16.84 2.88 12.70
CA THR A 118 18.21 3.41 12.77
C THR A 118 19.28 2.34 12.97
N ARG A 119 18.96 1.24 13.65
CA ARG A 119 19.94 0.19 14.02
C ARG A 119 19.72 -1.15 13.37
N HIS A 120 18.50 -1.45 12.95
CA HIS A 120 18.12 -2.80 12.52
C HIS A 120 17.51 -2.84 11.12
N TYR A 121 17.51 -1.73 10.37
CA TYR A 121 16.78 -1.66 9.11
C TYR A 121 17.21 -2.73 8.09
N GLU A 122 18.50 -3.01 7.96
CA GLU A 122 18.98 -4.08 7.08
C GLU A 122 18.52 -5.49 7.54
N SER A 123 18.30 -5.69 8.85
CA SER A 123 17.74 -6.94 9.39
C SER A 123 16.32 -7.20 8.90
N PHE A 124 15.56 -6.16 8.55
CA PHE A 124 14.22 -6.27 7.94
C PHE A 124 14.30 -6.27 6.41
N ARG A 125 15.22 -5.50 5.83
CA ARG A 125 15.36 -5.32 4.39
C ARG A 125 15.87 -6.57 3.68
N ALA A 126 16.91 -7.21 4.22
CA ALA A 126 17.51 -8.40 3.62
C ALA A 126 16.54 -9.58 3.45
N PRO A 127 15.76 -9.99 4.46
CA PRO A 127 14.79 -11.08 4.29
C PRO A 127 13.65 -10.71 3.34
N ALA A 128 13.18 -9.45 3.33
CA ALA A 128 12.16 -9.01 2.38
C ALA A 128 12.65 -9.13 0.94
N LEU A 129 13.89 -8.72 0.66
CA LEU A 129 14.51 -8.87 -0.67
C LEU A 129 14.68 -10.34 -1.08
N ALA A 130 15.00 -11.21 -0.12
CA ALA A 130 15.13 -12.65 -0.37
C ALA A 130 13.78 -13.25 -0.79
N GLU A 131 12.69 -12.94 -0.08
CA GLU A 131 11.36 -13.41 -0.45
C GLU A 131 10.84 -12.78 -1.75
N ILE A 132 11.04 -11.48 -1.97
CA ILE A 132 10.72 -10.82 -3.25
C ILE A 132 11.41 -11.55 -4.42
N SER A 133 12.68 -11.91 -4.26
CA SER A 133 13.44 -12.61 -5.30
C SER A 133 12.88 -14.02 -5.55
N ALA A 134 12.49 -14.73 -4.49
CA ALA A 134 11.88 -16.05 -4.59
C ALA A 134 10.50 -15.98 -5.29
N ILE A 135 9.68 -14.97 -4.95
CA ILE A 135 8.37 -14.73 -5.59
C ILE A 135 8.56 -14.37 -7.07
N HIS A 136 9.50 -13.47 -7.38
CA HIS A 136 9.80 -13.09 -8.77
C HIS A 136 10.19 -14.32 -9.61
N ALA A 137 11.00 -15.22 -9.05
CA ALA A 137 11.36 -16.48 -9.71
C ALA A 137 10.16 -17.43 -9.86
N LEU A 138 9.31 -17.55 -8.83
CA LEU A 138 8.12 -18.41 -8.84
C LEU A 138 7.14 -18.06 -9.96
N PHE A 139 6.96 -16.77 -10.24
CA PHE A 139 6.08 -16.27 -11.31
C PHE A 139 6.81 -15.95 -12.62
N GLY A 140 8.09 -16.30 -12.75
CA GLY A 140 8.87 -16.04 -13.96
C GLY A 140 8.96 -14.55 -14.33
N GLY A 141 8.87 -13.66 -13.35
CA GLY A 141 8.82 -12.21 -13.52
C GLY A 141 7.43 -11.61 -13.76
N ASP A 142 6.38 -12.43 -13.94
CA ASP A 142 5.00 -11.96 -14.11
C ASP A 142 4.32 -11.70 -12.75
N VAL A 143 4.92 -10.79 -11.99
CA VAL A 143 4.44 -10.35 -10.68
C VAL A 143 4.57 -8.84 -10.55
N VAL A 144 3.56 -8.22 -9.96
CA VAL A 144 3.57 -6.84 -9.49
C VAL A 144 3.68 -6.85 -7.97
N PHE A 145 4.73 -6.22 -7.45
CA PHE A 145 4.89 -6.03 -6.01
C PHE A 145 4.17 -4.75 -5.61
N GLN A 146 3.17 -4.83 -4.73
CA GLN A 146 2.58 -3.66 -4.10
C GLN A 146 3.35 -3.37 -2.81
N LEU A 147 4.09 -2.26 -2.78
CA LEU A 147 4.88 -1.88 -1.60
C LEU A 147 4.05 -0.95 -0.70
N GLU A 148 3.70 -1.45 0.48
CA GLU A 148 2.86 -0.80 1.49
C GLU A 148 3.71 0.04 2.45
N SER A 149 3.49 1.36 2.52
CA SER A 149 4.26 2.22 3.44
C SER A 149 3.44 3.29 4.21
N PRO A 150 2.47 2.89 5.05
CA PRO A 150 1.78 3.81 5.96
C PRO A 150 2.68 4.56 6.95
N ALA A 151 3.70 3.93 7.53
CA ALA A 151 4.53 4.53 8.57
C ALA A 151 5.32 5.73 8.04
N ARG A 152 5.76 5.69 6.78
CA ARG A 152 6.40 6.86 6.14
C ARG A 152 5.45 8.03 6.00
N MET A 153 4.19 7.78 5.62
CA MET A 153 3.17 8.82 5.53
C MET A 153 2.86 9.43 6.89
N VAL A 154 2.64 8.60 7.91
CA VAL A 154 2.40 9.07 9.28
C VAL A 154 3.58 9.91 9.77
N ALA A 155 4.82 9.48 9.50
CA ALA A 155 6.00 10.24 9.85
C ALA A 155 6.05 11.60 9.14
N LEU A 156 5.72 11.69 7.84
CA LEU A 156 5.67 12.97 7.11
C LEU A 156 4.55 13.89 7.60
N GLU A 157 3.37 13.34 7.87
CA GLU A 157 2.22 14.10 8.38
C GLU A 157 2.49 14.67 9.78
N SER A 158 3.33 14.00 10.57
CA SER A 158 3.73 14.48 11.91
C SER A 158 4.71 15.67 11.89
N ILE A 159 5.32 15.99 10.74
CA ILE A 159 6.30 17.07 10.64
C ILE A 159 5.58 18.39 10.36
N ALA A 160 5.70 19.37 11.26
CA ALA A 160 5.03 20.66 11.13
C ALA A 160 5.69 21.62 10.14
N SER A 161 7.02 21.59 10.01
CA SER A 161 7.78 22.49 9.13
C SER A 161 7.77 21.98 7.70
N ASP A 162 7.33 22.80 6.75
CA ASP A 162 7.28 22.42 5.33
C ASP A 162 8.67 22.09 4.77
N SER A 163 9.72 22.81 5.19
CA SER A 163 11.09 22.56 4.73
C SER A 163 11.65 21.25 5.30
N GLU A 164 11.37 20.94 6.56
CA GLU A 164 11.76 19.67 7.18
C GLU A 164 10.98 18.50 6.55
N ARG A 165 9.69 18.71 6.27
CA ARG A 165 8.83 17.72 5.62
C ARG A 165 9.31 17.40 4.22
N ALA A 166 9.64 18.42 3.43
CA ALA A 166 10.20 18.24 2.08
C ALA A 166 11.56 17.51 2.13
N ALA A 167 12.46 17.90 3.05
CA ALA A 167 13.73 17.22 3.22
C ALA A 167 13.55 15.74 3.62
N ARG A 168 12.60 15.45 4.52
CA ARG A 168 12.30 14.07 4.92
C ARG A 168 11.63 13.27 3.81
N ALA A 169 10.79 13.89 2.97
CA ALA A 169 10.20 13.22 1.81
C ALA A 169 11.29 12.79 0.81
N ALA A 170 12.27 13.66 0.54
CA ALA A 170 13.41 13.34 -0.34
C ALA A 170 14.27 12.19 0.23
N GLU A 171 14.54 12.21 1.54
CA GLU A 171 15.24 11.12 2.24
C GLU A 171 14.48 9.79 2.08
N MET A 172 13.17 9.80 2.32
CA MET A 172 12.31 8.61 2.19
C MET A 172 12.22 8.10 0.74
N GLY A 173 12.10 9.00 -0.25
CA GLY A 173 12.08 8.64 -1.67
C GLY A 173 13.39 7.96 -2.09
N SER A 174 14.54 8.51 -1.66
CA SER A 174 15.85 7.91 -1.91
C SER A 174 16.01 6.53 -1.25
N ASP A 175 15.51 6.37 -0.03
CA ASP A 175 15.57 5.11 0.70
C ASP A 175 14.71 4.00 0.05
N ILE A 176 13.49 4.35 -0.38
CA ILE A 176 12.63 3.47 -1.20
C ILE A 176 13.35 3.08 -2.49
N ALA A 177 13.93 4.05 -3.20
CA ALA A 177 14.66 3.79 -4.43
C ALA A 177 15.86 2.86 -4.22
N GLU A 178 16.57 2.99 -3.10
CA GLU A 178 17.66 2.09 -2.76
C GLU A 178 17.17 0.66 -2.50
N PHE A 179 15.98 0.51 -1.89
CA PHE A 179 15.40 -0.80 -1.66
C PHE A 179 14.99 -1.45 -2.98
N VAL A 180 14.27 -0.69 -3.81
CA VAL A 180 13.80 -1.15 -5.13
C VAL A 180 14.98 -1.50 -6.04
N ARG A 181 16.09 -0.76 -5.97
CA ARG A 181 17.32 -1.06 -6.75
C ARG A 181 17.89 -2.45 -6.44
N ARG A 182 17.65 -2.97 -5.23
CA ARG A 182 18.09 -4.30 -4.79
C ARG A 182 17.07 -5.41 -5.12
N MET A 183 15.85 -5.07 -5.52
CA MET A 183 14.89 -6.06 -6.05
C MET A 183 15.41 -6.66 -7.37
N PRO A 184 14.87 -7.80 -7.84
CA PRO A 184 15.24 -8.38 -9.13
C PRO A 184 15.15 -7.40 -10.31
N GLU A 185 16.00 -7.59 -11.31
CA GLU A 185 15.93 -6.84 -12.56
C GLU A 185 14.59 -7.09 -13.25
N GLY A 186 13.96 -6.04 -13.78
CA GLY A 186 12.64 -6.12 -14.39
C GLY A 186 11.48 -6.16 -13.39
N ALA A 187 11.75 -6.13 -12.08
CA ALA A 187 10.69 -6.13 -11.06
C ALA A 187 9.72 -4.96 -11.30
N GLN A 188 8.43 -5.27 -11.19
CA GLN A 188 7.34 -4.33 -11.40
C GLN A 188 6.74 -3.99 -10.04
N VAL A 189 6.64 -2.70 -9.73
CA VAL A 189 6.23 -2.24 -8.41
C VAL A 189 5.12 -1.21 -8.52
N THR A 190 4.08 -1.37 -7.70
CA THR A 190 3.10 -0.32 -7.42
C THR A 190 3.36 0.20 -6.02
N MET A 191 3.52 1.50 -5.86
CA MET A 191 3.63 2.09 -4.52
C MET A 191 2.24 2.30 -3.93
N HIS A 192 1.97 1.72 -2.76
CA HIS A 192 0.76 2.02 -2.00
C HIS A 192 1.09 2.98 -0.87
N ILE A 193 0.76 4.25 -1.09
CA ILE A 193 0.88 5.30 -0.10
C ILE A 193 -0.45 5.33 0.65
N CYS A 194 -0.46 4.97 1.93
CA CYS A 194 -1.67 4.98 2.76
C CYS A 194 -1.43 5.71 4.09
N ARG A 195 -2.48 6.08 4.82
CA ARG A 195 -2.38 6.70 6.15
C ARG A 195 -2.53 5.68 7.29
N GLY A 196 -2.50 4.39 6.93
CA GLY A 196 -2.86 3.30 7.83
C GLY A 196 -4.36 3.24 8.09
N ASP A 197 -4.89 2.03 8.15
CA ASP A 197 -6.30 1.78 8.45
C ASP A 197 -6.41 0.44 9.16
N TRP A 198 -6.15 0.44 10.46
CA TRP A 198 -6.21 -0.74 11.29
C TRP A 198 -7.51 -0.72 12.10
N GLU A 199 -8.40 -1.67 11.83
CA GLU A 199 -9.73 -1.78 12.47
C GLU A 199 -10.55 -0.48 12.36
N HIS A 200 -10.53 0.17 11.19
CA HIS A 200 -11.21 1.47 10.96
C HIS A 200 -10.62 2.63 11.76
N THR A 201 -9.41 2.47 12.28
CA THR A 201 -8.66 3.54 12.92
C THR A 201 -7.41 3.86 12.12
N THR A 202 -7.08 5.15 12.05
CA THR A 202 -5.86 5.68 11.45
C THR A 202 -5.08 6.44 12.53
N TRP A 203 -3.75 6.54 12.39
CA TRP A 203 -2.96 7.40 13.28
C TRP A 203 -3.40 8.86 13.20
N SER A 204 -3.80 9.31 12.00
CA SER A 204 -4.28 10.66 11.80
C SER A 204 -5.80 10.67 11.72
N LYS A 205 -6.48 11.04 12.82
CA LYS A 205 -7.95 11.13 12.88
C LYS A 205 -8.55 12.19 11.94
N ARG A 206 -7.73 12.90 11.17
CA ARG A 206 -8.14 13.92 10.20
C ARG A 206 -7.21 13.87 9.00
N ILE A 207 -7.79 14.14 7.83
CA ILE A 207 -7.02 14.50 6.64
C ILE A 207 -7.04 16.02 6.61
N ASP A 208 -5.90 16.66 6.90
CA ASP A 208 -5.77 18.12 6.93
C ASP A 208 -5.21 18.68 5.62
N GLY A 209 -4.84 17.80 4.67
CA GLY A 209 -4.28 18.14 3.37
C GLY A 209 -3.68 16.93 2.65
N TYR A 210 -3.28 17.12 1.39
CA TYR A 210 -2.59 16.12 0.58
C TYR A 210 -1.13 16.48 0.28
N GLU A 211 -0.60 17.59 0.81
CA GLU A 211 0.77 18.04 0.60
C GLU A 211 1.82 16.96 0.96
N PRO A 212 1.76 16.29 2.13
CA PRO A 212 2.75 15.26 2.48
C PRO A 212 2.78 14.11 1.47
N LEU A 213 1.61 13.75 0.95
CA LEU A 213 1.47 12.70 -0.04
C LEU A 213 2.07 13.10 -1.38
N VAL A 214 1.80 14.32 -1.84
CA VAL A 214 2.30 14.81 -3.13
C VAL A 214 3.82 14.94 -3.09
N LEU A 215 4.38 15.42 -1.98
CA LEU A 215 5.82 15.44 -1.75
C LEU A 215 6.42 14.03 -1.87
N LEU A 216 5.92 13.06 -1.10
CA LEU A 216 6.47 11.71 -1.12
C LEU A 216 6.33 11.04 -2.50
N ALA A 217 5.18 11.20 -3.17
CA ALA A 217 4.94 10.64 -4.49
C ALA A 217 5.94 11.19 -5.53
N ASN A 218 6.15 12.51 -5.55
CA ASN A 218 7.10 13.13 -6.47
C ASN A 218 8.55 12.66 -6.19
N GLU A 219 8.95 12.56 -4.93
CA GLU A 219 10.30 12.11 -4.55
C GLU A 219 10.54 10.64 -4.90
N ILE A 220 9.53 9.78 -4.73
CA ILE A 220 9.58 8.38 -5.18
C ILE A 220 9.81 8.30 -6.70
N VAL A 221 9.04 9.05 -7.49
CA VAL A 221 9.15 9.06 -8.95
C VAL A 221 10.52 9.59 -9.39
N ALA A 222 10.96 10.69 -8.79
CA ALA A 222 12.24 11.32 -9.12
C ALA A 222 13.44 10.42 -8.80
N ALA A 223 13.38 9.67 -7.70
CA ALA A 223 14.46 8.79 -7.27
C ALA A 223 14.41 7.39 -7.91
N TRP A 224 13.34 7.05 -8.64
CA TRP A 224 13.08 5.66 -9.05
C TRP A 224 14.24 5.04 -9.84
N PRO A 225 14.76 3.87 -9.43
CA PRO A 225 15.96 3.31 -10.03
C PRO A 225 15.69 2.71 -11.42
N SER A 226 16.68 2.81 -12.31
CA SER A 226 16.67 2.11 -13.60
C SER A 226 16.60 0.59 -13.42
N GLY A 227 16.02 -0.10 -14.41
CA GLY A 227 15.94 -1.56 -14.41
C GLY A 227 14.80 -2.15 -13.57
N ARG A 228 13.94 -1.30 -12.97
CA ARG A 228 12.67 -1.69 -12.34
C ARG A 228 11.56 -0.79 -12.86
N VAL A 229 10.34 -1.29 -12.91
CA VAL A 229 9.19 -0.56 -13.45
C VAL A 229 8.32 -0.05 -12.30
N LEU A 230 8.16 1.27 -12.19
CA LEU A 230 7.10 1.85 -11.39
C LEU A 230 5.79 1.78 -12.17
N ARG A 231 4.93 0.82 -11.84
CA ARG A 231 3.63 0.61 -12.49
C ARG A 231 2.63 1.71 -12.17
N GLY A 232 2.79 2.34 -11.01
CA GLY A 232 2.01 3.49 -10.60
C GLY A 232 2.06 3.71 -9.09
N ILE A 233 1.34 4.73 -8.65
CA ILE A 233 1.22 5.12 -7.24
C ILE A 233 -0.26 5.14 -6.86
N HIS A 234 -0.63 4.35 -5.87
CA HIS A 234 -1.95 4.36 -5.28
C HIS A 234 -1.96 5.32 -4.09
N ILE A 235 -2.84 6.33 -4.16
CA ILE A 235 -2.94 7.42 -3.18
C ILE A 235 -4.29 7.37 -2.45
N PRO A 236 -4.36 7.61 -1.12
CA PRO A 236 -5.59 7.55 -0.36
C PRO A 236 -6.29 8.92 -0.39
N LEU A 237 -7.43 9.03 -1.08
CA LEU A 237 -8.29 10.21 -1.11
C LEU A 237 -9.47 10.13 -0.10
N ALA A 238 -9.45 9.07 0.70
CA ALA A 238 -10.30 8.80 1.87
C ALA A 238 -9.48 7.89 2.81
N GLY A 239 -10.03 7.41 3.92
CA GLY A 239 -9.35 6.41 4.76
C GLY A 239 -10.01 6.22 6.12
N ALA A 240 -9.91 5.01 6.69
CA ALA A 240 -10.47 4.67 7.99
C ALA A 240 -11.96 5.05 8.10
N ASP A 241 -12.31 5.95 9.01
CA ASP A 241 -13.65 6.50 9.22
C ASP A 241 -13.89 7.82 8.46
N VAL A 242 -12.90 8.31 7.71
CA VAL A 242 -12.96 9.53 6.91
C VAL A 242 -13.48 9.21 5.50
N LEU A 243 -14.75 9.55 5.26
CA LEU A 243 -15.38 9.48 3.95
C LEU A 243 -14.70 10.42 2.93
N PRO A 244 -14.78 10.11 1.62
CA PRO A 244 -14.34 11.03 0.56
C PRO A 244 -14.96 12.41 0.73
N ILE A 245 -14.16 13.46 0.59
CA ILE A 245 -14.59 14.84 0.84
C ILE A 245 -15.31 15.35 -0.41
N ALA A 246 -16.62 15.59 -0.27
CA ALA A 246 -17.51 15.96 -1.37
C ALA A 246 -18.15 17.34 -1.20
N ASP A 247 -18.03 17.96 -0.02
CA ASP A 247 -18.58 19.27 0.25
C ASP A 247 -17.73 20.34 -0.45
N GLU A 248 -18.36 21.22 -1.24
CA GLU A 248 -17.67 22.25 -2.04
C GLU A 248 -16.81 23.18 -1.18
N ALA A 249 -17.28 23.50 0.03
CA ALA A 249 -16.55 24.36 0.97
C ALA A 249 -15.19 23.78 1.39
N ASP A 250 -15.03 22.45 1.29
CA ASP A 250 -13.83 21.73 1.69
C ASP A 250 -13.04 21.20 0.48
N ALA A 251 -13.46 21.49 -0.76
CA ALA A 251 -12.83 20.99 -1.98
C ALA A 251 -11.36 21.44 -2.14
N GLU A 252 -10.99 22.59 -1.56
CA GLU A 252 -9.63 23.12 -1.54
C GLU A 252 -8.62 22.18 -0.86
N ILE A 253 -9.08 21.20 -0.08
CA ILE A 253 -8.19 20.19 0.49
C ILE A 253 -7.41 19.43 -0.58
N TYR A 254 -7.99 19.24 -1.77
CA TYR A 254 -7.37 18.57 -2.91
C TYR A 254 -6.38 19.45 -3.69
N ARG A 255 -6.31 20.76 -3.42
CA ARG A 255 -5.41 21.70 -4.12
C ARG A 255 -3.96 21.23 -4.25
N PRO A 256 -3.34 20.57 -3.26
CA PRO A 256 -1.97 20.08 -3.38
C PRO A 256 -1.75 19.13 -4.56
N LEU A 257 -2.78 18.43 -5.04
CA LEU A 257 -2.67 17.51 -6.17
C LEU A 257 -2.23 18.21 -7.46
N GLU A 258 -2.36 19.53 -7.58
CA GLU A 258 -1.81 20.33 -8.70
C GLU A 258 -0.29 20.19 -8.83
N GLN A 259 0.39 19.81 -7.74
CA GLN A 259 1.83 19.67 -7.68
C GLN A 259 2.30 18.24 -7.96
N LEU A 260 1.40 17.28 -8.24
CA LEU A 260 1.81 15.94 -8.69
C LEU A 260 2.40 16.04 -10.09
N THR A 261 3.70 15.79 -10.21
CA THR A 261 4.48 15.99 -11.44
C THR A 261 4.97 14.66 -12.01
N THR A 262 4.06 13.69 -12.11
CA THR A 262 4.38 12.32 -12.50
C THR A 262 3.75 11.92 -13.83
N GLU A 263 4.51 11.22 -14.66
CA GLU A 263 4.01 10.52 -15.85
C GLU A 263 3.56 9.09 -15.52
N VAL A 264 3.93 8.54 -14.36
CA VAL A 264 3.44 7.23 -13.94
C VAL A 264 1.97 7.31 -13.53
N PRO A 265 1.17 6.26 -13.80
CA PRO A 265 -0.23 6.24 -13.41
C PRO A 265 -0.44 6.48 -11.91
N VAL A 266 -1.36 7.38 -11.58
CA VAL A 266 -1.84 7.59 -10.20
C VAL A 266 -3.20 6.93 -10.05
N TYR A 267 -3.35 6.03 -9.08
CA TYR A 267 -4.60 5.38 -8.75
C TYR A 267 -5.27 6.11 -7.57
N ALA A 268 -6.55 6.43 -7.71
CA ALA A 268 -7.31 7.14 -6.68
C ALA A 268 -7.97 6.16 -5.70
N GLY A 269 -7.42 6.04 -4.50
CA GLY A 269 -7.98 5.32 -3.36
C GLY A 269 -9.11 6.12 -2.72
N ILE A 270 -10.26 6.17 -3.40
CA ILE A 270 -11.40 7.03 -3.05
C ILE A 270 -12.67 6.22 -2.77
N VAL A 271 -12.70 4.93 -3.10
CA VAL A 271 -13.88 4.11 -2.81
C VAL A 271 -13.90 3.77 -1.32
N HIS A 272 -15.02 4.08 -0.69
CA HIS A 272 -15.27 3.80 0.72
C HIS A 272 -16.63 3.12 0.83
N GLU A 273 -16.66 1.97 1.50
CA GLU A 273 -17.83 1.11 1.69
C GLU A 273 -19.00 1.81 2.35
N GLN A 274 -18.76 2.83 3.17
CA GLN A 274 -19.82 3.58 3.86
C GLN A 274 -20.34 4.78 3.03
N ALA A 275 -19.68 5.13 1.93
CA ALA A 275 -20.08 6.24 1.07
C ALA A 275 -21.19 5.83 0.07
N THR A 276 -21.86 6.84 -0.48
CA THR A 276 -22.74 6.69 -1.64
C THR A 276 -21.96 6.89 -2.95
N PRO A 277 -22.39 6.29 -4.08
CA PRO A 277 -21.76 6.54 -5.38
C PRO A 277 -21.67 8.03 -5.72
N GLU A 278 -22.72 8.80 -5.42
CA GLU A 278 -22.79 10.24 -5.70
C GLU A 278 -21.77 11.02 -4.88
N ARG A 279 -21.58 10.67 -3.60
CA ARG A 279 -20.54 11.29 -2.77
C ARG A 279 -19.15 11.04 -3.35
N ILE A 280 -18.87 9.80 -3.76
CA ILE A 280 -17.57 9.43 -4.35
C ILE A 280 -17.36 10.17 -5.67
N LEU A 281 -18.37 10.27 -6.53
CA LEU A 281 -18.28 10.98 -7.81
C LEU A 281 -18.04 12.48 -7.61
N THR A 282 -18.72 13.12 -6.66
CA THR A 282 -18.49 14.53 -6.33
C THR A 282 -17.09 14.75 -5.78
N ALA A 283 -16.63 13.91 -4.84
CA ALA A 283 -15.27 13.98 -4.32
C ALA A 283 -14.20 13.77 -5.43
N LEU A 284 -14.45 12.83 -6.35
CA LEU A 284 -13.59 12.60 -7.50
C LEU A 284 -13.55 13.81 -8.44
N ALA A 285 -14.68 14.49 -8.65
CA ALA A 285 -14.74 15.71 -9.45
C ALA A 285 -13.93 16.85 -8.80
N HIS A 286 -14.01 17.01 -7.48
CA HIS A 286 -13.19 17.96 -6.73
C HIS A 286 -11.70 17.64 -6.86
N ALA A 287 -11.30 16.39 -6.68
CA ALA A 287 -9.91 15.97 -6.85
C ALA A 287 -9.40 16.25 -8.28
N ARG A 288 -10.22 15.96 -9.31
CA ARG A 288 -9.88 16.21 -10.73
C ARG A 288 -9.74 17.68 -11.10
N ARG A 289 -10.34 18.59 -10.34
CA ARG A 289 -10.12 20.04 -10.54
C ARG A 289 -8.65 20.41 -10.33
N TYR A 290 -7.97 19.71 -9.43
CA TYR A 290 -6.60 19.95 -9.02
C TYR A 290 -5.62 18.94 -9.61
N TYR A 291 -6.07 17.75 -9.98
CA TYR A 291 -5.29 16.77 -10.73
C TYR A 291 -5.81 16.65 -12.17
N PRO A 292 -5.29 17.43 -13.12
CA PRO A 292 -5.84 17.50 -14.47
C PRO A 292 -5.55 16.24 -15.31
N GLN A 293 -4.62 15.39 -14.87
CA GLN A 293 -4.35 14.11 -15.51
C GLN A 293 -5.44 13.09 -15.15
N PRO A 294 -5.79 12.16 -16.05
CA PRO A 294 -6.67 11.07 -15.69
C PRO A 294 -6.01 10.17 -14.64
N PHE A 295 -6.74 9.82 -13.59
CA PHE A 295 -6.34 8.72 -12.72
C PHE A 295 -6.26 7.42 -13.53
N GLY A 296 -5.23 6.60 -13.27
CA GLY A 296 -5.05 5.29 -13.88
C GLY A 296 -6.09 4.25 -13.44
N GLY A 297 -6.88 4.56 -12.42
CA GLY A 297 -7.97 3.73 -11.91
C GLY A 297 -8.48 4.22 -10.57
N LEU A 298 -9.53 3.56 -10.09
CA LEU A 298 -10.10 3.78 -8.76
C LEU A 298 -9.79 2.55 -7.89
N GLY A 299 -9.50 2.81 -6.61
CA GLY A 299 -9.29 1.79 -5.60
C GLY A 299 -10.03 2.14 -4.31
N THR A 300 -10.05 1.21 -3.36
CA THR A 300 -10.37 1.53 -1.97
C THR A 300 -9.26 2.38 -1.37
N SER A 301 -9.56 3.20 -0.37
CA SER A 301 -8.56 4.05 0.29
C SER A 301 -7.43 3.29 0.99
N CYS A 302 -7.71 2.07 1.43
CA CYS A 302 -6.76 1.16 2.05
C CYS A 302 -7.16 -0.30 1.73
N GLY A 303 -6.42 -1.27 2.28
CA GLY A 303 -6.74 -2.69 2.18
C GLY A 303 -8.11 -3.05 2.77
N MET A 304 -8.76 -4.08 2.22
CA MET A 304 -10.10 -4.51 2.62
C MET A 304 -10.12 -5.48 3.82
N ALA A 305 -8.96 -5.80 4.41
CA ALA A 305 -8.85 -6.81 5.47
C ALA A 305 -9.67 -6.49 6.74
N ARG A 306 -9.96 -5.20 6.99
CA ARG A 306 -10.80 -4.72 8.10
C ARG A 306 -12.31 -4.88 7.83
N MET A 307 -12.71 -5.07 6.58
CA MET A 307 -14.11 -5.06 6.18
C MET A 307 -14.75 -6.41 6.48
N SER A 308 -15.99 -6.38 6.96
CA SER A 308 -16.87 -7.55 6.92
C SER A 308 -17.14 -7.98 5.48
N GLU A 309 -17.59 -9.23 5.27
CA GLU A 309 -17.92 -9.69 3.91
C GLU A 309 -18.94 -8.79 3.19
N PRO A 310 -20.04 -8.34 3.83
CA PRO A 310 -20.98 -7.41 3.19
C PRO A 310 -20.36 -6.05 2.82
N GLU A 311 -19.41 -5.56 3.63
CA GLU A 311 -18.69 -4.32 3.35
C GLU A 311 -17.74 -4.47 2.16
N MET A 312 -17.02 -5.60 2.07
CA MET A 312 -16.20 -5.93 0.90
C MET A 312 -17.05 -6.03 -0.37
N ASP A 313 -18.17 -6.76 -0.32
CA ASP A 313 -19.08 -6.90 -1.46
C ASP A 313 -19.62 -5.54 -1.91
N ARG A 314 -19.97 -4.67 -0.95
CA ARG A 314 -20.39 -3.30 -1.24
C ARG A 314 -19.27 -2.47 -1.86
N ALA A 315 -18.05 -2.51 -1.33
CA ALA A 315 -16.91 -1.77 -1.88
C ALA A 315 -16.59 -2.21 -3.32
N LEU A 316 -16.61 -3.52 -3.58
CA LEU A 316 -16.40 -4.08 -4.92
C LEU A 316 -17.54 -3.71 -5.88
N GLY A 317 -18.79 -3.73 -5.41
CA GLY A 317 -19.95 -3.26 -6.16
C GLY A 317 -19.85 -1.77 -6.53
N LEU A 318 -19.41 -0.93 -5.59
CA LEU A 318 -19.15 0.49 -5.84
C LEU A 318 -18.03 0.69 -6.85
N LEU A 319 -16.91 -0.02 -6.73
CA LEU A 319 -15.81 0.02 -7.71
C LEU A 319 -16.30 -0.32 -9.11
N ALA A 320 -17.08 -1.39 -9.24
CA ALA A 320 -17.67 -1.82 -10.50
C ALA A 320 -18.60 -0.77 -11.13
N GLU A 321 -19.49 -0.21 -10.32
CA GLU A 321 -20.44 0.82 -10.73
C GLU A 321 -19.72 2.11 -11.16
N LEU A 322 -18.77 2.58 -10.35
CA LEU A 322 -17.99 3.77 -10.62
C LEU A 322 -17.11 3.60 -11.86
N ALA A 323 -16.47 2.44 -12.03
CA ALA A 323 -15.69 2.15 -13.23
C ALA A 323 -16.56 2.22 -14.49
N ALA A 324 -17.80 1.72 -14.44
CA ALA A 324 -18.73 1.84 -15.55
C ALA A 324 -19.15 3.30 -15.81
N ARG A 325 -19.48 4.07 -14.76
CA ARG A 325 -19.89 5.47 -14.89
C ARG A 325 -18.76 6.37 -15.38
N VAL A 326 -17.55 6.21 -14.84
CA VAL A 326 -16.37 6.99 -15.23
C VAL A 326 -15.85 6.57 -16.60
N GLY A 327 -15.94 5.27 -16.94
CA GLY A 327 -15.58 4.74 -18.26
C GLY A 327 -16.53 5.13 -19.40
N THR A 328 -17.66 5.78 -19.12
CA THR A 328 -18.55 6.37 -20.14
C THR A 328 -18.19 7.80 -20.55
N ALA A 329 -17.14 8.39 -19.98
CA ALA A 329 -16.54 9.64 -20.43
C ALA A 329 -15.17 9.36 -21.09
N GLU A 330 -15.22 9.06 -22.39
CA GLU A 330 -14.13 8.82 -23.36
C GLU A 330 -13.03 7.78 -23.02
N PRO A 331 -12.89 6.70 -23.82
CA PRO A 331 -11.67 5.90 -23.83
C PRO A 331 -10.63 6.57 -24.74
N ALA A 332 -9.59 7.16 -24.17
CA ALA A 332 -8.38 7.42 -24.93
C ALA A 332 -7.70 6.07 -25.20
N ALA A 333 -7.82 5.61 -26.45
CA ALA A 333 -7.04 4.53 -27.01
C ALA A 333 -5.55 4.77 -26.73
N LEU A 334 -4.87 3.78 -26.13
CA LEU A 334 -3.42 3.75 -26.13
C LEU A 334 -2.94 3.12 -27.46
N PRO A 335 -2.09 3.81 -28.24
CA PRO A 335 -1.37 3.21 -29.35
C PRO A 335 -0.39 2.14 -28.83
N GLY A 336 -0.15 1.12 -29.67
CA GLY A 336 0.60 -0.10 -29.30
C GLY A 336 2.11 0.05 -29.16
#